data_AF-A0A953E1J2-F1
#
_entry.id   AF-A0A953E1J2-F1
#
_cell.length_a   1.000
_cell.length_b   1.000
_cell.length_c   1.000
_cell.angle_alpha   90.00
_cell.angle_beta   90.00
_cell.angle_gamma   90.00
#
_symmetry.space_group_name_H-M   'P 1'
#
loop_
_entity.id
_entity.type
_entity.pdbx_description
1 polymer ?
#
loop_
_entity_poly.entity_id
_entity_poly.type
_entity_poly.pdbx_seq_one_letter_code
_entity_poly.pdbx_strand_id
1 'polypeptide(L)' 'VVATTIIITALKTFDIVYTLTNGNYDTEVIANLMIKEMFVFGDFGRASAVAVVLLLAIVPIMAFNIRRFKAQEAVR' A
#
# COMPACT_ATOMS: atom_id res chain seq x y z
N VAL A 1 -0.93 19.53 10.24
CA VAL A 1 -2.25 18.83 10.22
C VAL A 1 -2.55 18.22 8.85
N VAL A 2 -2.68 18.99 7.76
CA VAL A 2 -3.01 18.43 6.42
C VAL A 2 -2.04 17.33 5.94
N ALA A 3 -0.72 17.56 6.06
CA ALA A 3 0.28 16.57 5.64
C ALA A 3 0.17 15.25 6.42
N THR A 4 -0.07 15.34 7.73
CA THR A 4 -0.25 14.17 8.60
C THR A 4 -1.52 13.40 8.23
N THR A 5 -2.61 14.10 7.92
CA THR A 5 -3.86 13.48 7.48
C THR A 5 -3.66 12.71 6.16
N ILE A 6 -3.03 13.33 5.16
CA ILE A 6 -2.77 12.68 3.85
C ILE A 6 -1.90 11.42 4.01
N ILE A 7 -0.87 11.47 4.86
CA ILE A 7 -0.01 10.31 5.14
C ILE A 7 -0.81 9.18 5.79
N ILE A 8 -1.65 9.48 6.79
CA ILE A 8 -2.48 8.48 7.46
C ILE A 8 -3.44 7.81 6.47
N THR A 9 -4.08 8.60 5.60
CA THR A 9 -5.00 8.07 4.59
C THR A 9 -4.26 7.18 3.58
N ALA A 10 -3.06 7.56 3.16
CA ALA A 10 -2.22 6.76 2.27
C ALA A 10 -1.81 5.41 2.92
N LEU A 11 -1.44 5.42 4.21
CA LEU A 11 -1.03 4.20 4.91
C LEU A 11 -2.18 3.19 5.09
N LYS A 12 -3.41 3.67 5.30
CA LYS A 12 -4.60 2.80 5.50
C LYS A 12 -5.39 2.51 4.22
N THR A 13 -4.90 2.93 3.06
CA THR A 13 -5.67 2.79 1.81
C THR A 13 -6.06 1.34 1.53
N PHE A 14 -5.18 0.37 1.80
CA PHE A 14 -5.51 -1.05 1.65
C PHE A 14 -6.63 -1.51 2.60
N ASP A 15 -6.49 -1.24 3.90
CA ASP A 15 -7.48 -1.66 4.91
C ASP A 15 -8.88 -1.10 4.60
N ILE A 16 -8.93 0.15 4.15
CA ILE A 16 -10.17 0.84 3.79
C ILE A 16 -10.82 0.18 2.58
N VAL A 17 -10.06 -0.05 1.50
CA VAL A 17 -10.58 -0.66 0.27
C VAL A 17 -11.05 -2.09 0.54
N TYR A 18 -10.25 -2.89 1.23
CA TYR A 18 -10.60 -4.28 1.51
C TYR A 18 -11.89 -4.40 2.35
N THR A 19 -12.04 -3.55 3.38
CA THR A 19 -13.17 -3.65 4.31
C THR A 19 -14.46 -3.02 3.76
N LEU A 20 -14.37 -1.90 3.04
CA LEU A 20 -15.56 -1.14 2.65
C LEU A 20 -16.10 -1.52 1.26
N THR A 21 -15.20 -1.79 0.31
CA THR A 21 -15.59 -1.97 -1.10
C THR A 21 -15.13 -3.29 -1.68
N ASN A 22 -14.17 -3.97 -1.04
CA ASN A 22 -13.46 -5.11 -1.58
C ASN A 22 -12.90 -4.83 -3.00
N GLY A 23 -12.52 -3.56 -3.26
CA GLY A 23 -12.04 -3.09 -4.56
C GLY A 23 -13.11 -2.74 -5.59
N ASN A 24 -14.40 -2.79 -5.24
CA ASN A 24 -15.48 -2.37 -6.15
C ASN A 24 -15.51 -0.84 -6.34
N TYR A 25 -16.25 -0.36 -7.36
CA TYR A 25 -16.40 1.08 -7.67
C TYR A 25 -15.06 1.77 -8.02
N ASP A 26 -14.20 1.11 -8.78
CA ASP A 26 -12.88 1.64 -9.21
C ASP A 26 -11.93 2.00 -8.05
N THR A 27 -12.17 1.45 -6.85
CA THR A 27 -11.30 1.64 -5.68
C THR A 27 -10.23 0.55 -5.53
N GLU A 28 -10.08 -0.31 -6.53
CA GLU A 28 -9.17 -1.46 -6.52
C GLU A 28 -7.71 -1.04 -6.28
N VAL A 29 -7.04 -1.76 -5.37
CA VAL A 29 -5.63 -1.55 -5.05
C VAL A 29 -4.85 -2.84 -5.25
N ILE A 30 -3.57 -2.72 -5.59
CA ILE A 30 -2.68 -3.86 -5.90
C ILE A 30 -2.68 -4.91 -4.76
N ALA A 31 -2.72 -4.45 -3.51
CA ALA A 31 -2.78 -5.33 -2.35
C ALA A 31 -4.13 -6.09 -2.23
N ASN A 32 -5.24 -5.50 -2.65
CA ASN A 32 -6.54 -6.16 -2.69
C ASN A 32 -6.58 -7.23 -3.79
N LEU A 33 -5.98 -6.95 -4.94
CA LEU A 33 -5.78 -7.94 -6.01
C LEU A 33 -4.98 -9.14 -5.51
N MET A 34 -3.88 -8.93 -4.79
CA MET A 34 -3.09 -10.03 -4.20
C MET A 34 -3.93 -10.95 -3.31
N ILE A 35 -4.77 -10.38 -2.46
CA ILE A 35 -5.67 -11.13 -1.58
C ILE A 35 -6.72 -11.91 -2.38
N LYS A 36 -7.28 -11.30 -3.43
CA LYS A 36 -8.21 -11.99 -4.35
C LYS A 36 -7.54 -13.16 -5.07
N GLU A 37 -6.35 -12.97 -5.63
CA GLU A 37 -5.59 -14.04 -6.30
C GLU A 37 -5.31 -15.20 -5.35
N MET A 38 -4.94 -14.90 -4.11
CA MET A 38 -4.61 -15.92 -3.10
C MET A 38 -5.82 -16.70 -2.58
N PHE A 39 -6.94 -16.02 -2.26
CA PHE A 39 -8.07 -16.64 -1.55
C PHE A 39 -9.33 -16.84 -2.39
N VAL A 40 -9.51 -16.11 -3.49
CA VAL A 40 -10.67 -16.24 -4.38
C VAL A 40 -10.34 -17.14 -5.56
N PHE A 41 -9.21 -16.87 -6.24
CA PHE A 41 -8.79 -17.64 -7.41
C PHE A 41 -7.91 -18.84 -7.04
N GLY A 42 -7.31 -18.84 -5.83
CA GLY A 42 -6.46 -19.93 -5.35
C GLY A 42 -5.09 -20.00 -6.05
N ASP A 43 -4.69 -18.95 -6.77
CA ASP A 43 -3.41 -18.87 -7.46
C ASP A 43 -2.36 -18.15 -6.59
N PHE A 44 -1.68 -18.95 -5.78
CA PHE A 44 -0.58 -18.48 -4.93
C PHE A 44 0.63 -17.97 -5.73
N GLY A 45 0.85 -18.48 -6.95
CA GLY A 45 1.96 -18.06 -7.80
C GLY A 45 1.76 -16.63 -8.29
N ARG A 46 0.56 -16.34 -8.78
CA ARG A 46 0.16 -15.01 -9.23
C ARG A 46 0.07 -14.02 -8.06
N ALA A 47 -0.46 -14.44 -6.91
CA ALA A 47 -0.44 -13.63 -5.69
C ALA A 47 0.99 -13.27 -5.26
N SER A 48 1.92 -14.23 -5.30
CA SER A 48 3.33 -14.00 -4.95
C SER A 48 4.01 -13.04 -5.92
N ALA A 49 3.72 -13.14 -7.23
CA ALA A 49 4.25 -12.21 -8.23
C ALA A 49 3.77 -10.77 -7.96
N VAL A 50 2.47 -10.60 -7.69
CA VAL A 50 1.90 -9.29 -7.32
C VAL A 50 2.55 -8.74 -6.05
N ALA A 51 2.78 -9.59 -5.03
CA ALA A 51 3.43 -9.20 -3.78
C ALA A 51 4.86 -8.68 -4.01
N VAL A 52 5.65 -9.37 -4.84
CA VAL A 52 7.02 -8.96 -5.16
C VAL A 52 7.04 -7.62 -5.90
N VAL A 53 6.15 -7.42 -6.86
CA VAL A 53 6.02 -6.14 -7.57
C VAL A 53 5.66 -5.01 -6.61
N LEU A 54 4.71 -5.26 -5.71
CA LEU A 54 4.29 -4.28 -4.70
C LEU A 54 5.44 -3.93 -3.75
N LEU A 55 6.21 -4.92 -3.31
CA LEU A 55 7.39 -4.71 -2.46
C LEU A 55 8.42 -3.81 -3.15
N LEU A 56 8.75 -4.11 -4.41
CA LEU A 56 9.69 -3.31 -5.20
C LEU A 56 9.23 -1.87 -5.40
N ALA A 57 7.91 -1.62 -5.47
CA ALA A 57 7.36 -0.29 -5.57
C ALA A 57 7.38 0.48 -4.24
N ILE A 58 7.07 -0.20 -3.13
CA ILE A 58 6.95 0.44 -1.80
C ILE A 58 8.31 0.73 -1.18
N VAL A 59 9.29 -0.18 -1.31
CA VAL A 59 10.63 -0.03 -0.72
C VAL A 59 11.31 1.31 -1.04
N PRO A 60 11.40 1.78 -2.30
CA PRO A 60 12.02 3.06 -2.62
C PRO A 60 11.22 4.25 -2.05
N ILE A 61 9.89 4.17 -2.06
CA ILE A 61 9.02 5.21 -1.49
C ILE A 61 9.25 5.31 0.02
N MET A 62 9.28 4.19 0.75
CA MET A 62 9.58 4.17 2.18
C MET A 62 10.98 4.71 2.46
N ALA A 63 11.99 4.28 1.70
CA ALA A 63 13.37 4.76 1.87
C ALA A 63 13.46 6.28 1.69
N PHE A 64 12.81 6.83 0.66
CA PHE A 64 12.76 8.28 0.44
C PHE A 64 12.03 9.01 1.58
N ASN A 65 10.87 8.50 2.01
CA ASN A 65 10.10 9.09 3.10
C ASN A 65 10.86 9.08 4.43
N ILE A 66 11.54 7.98 4.77
CA ILE A 66 12.36 7.86 5.99
C ILE A 66 13.53 8.85 5.94
N ARG A 67 14.22 8.96 4.80
CA ARG A 67 15.32 9.93 4.63
C ARG A 67 14.84 11.36 4.79
N ARG A 68 13.68 11.69 4.20
CA ARG A 68 13.04 13.01 4.33
C ARG A 68 12.66 13.29 5.79
N PHE A 69 12.11 12.31 6.49
CA PHE A 69 11.70 12.43 7.90
C PHE A 69 12.92 12.72 8.79
N LYS A 70 14.01 11.95 8.65
CA LYS A 70 15.26 12.19 9.38
C LYS A 70 15.87 13.57 9.11
N ALA A 71 15.81 14.04 7.86
CA ALA A 71 16.29 15.38 7.50
C ALA A 71 15.45 16.50 8.14
N GLN A 72 14.14 16.30 8.29
CA GLN A 72 13.26 17.26 8.97
C GLN A 72 13.49 17.29 10.49
N GLU A 73 13.82 16.16 11.10
CA GLU A 73 14.20 16.10 12.52
C GLU A 73 15.52 16.80 12.80
N ALA A 74 16.51 16.71 11.90
CA ALA A 74 17.81 17.37 12.07
C ALA A 74 17.76 18.90 11.93
N VAL A 75 16.69 19.45 11.35
CA VAL A 75 16.48 20.90 11.16
C VAL A 75 15.68 21.52 12.31
N ARG A 76 15.13 20.70 13.21
CA ARG A 76 14.28 21.12 14.33
C ARG A 76 15.03 21.10 15.65
#